data_AF-A0A2H6K8E5-F1
#
_entry.id   AF-A0A2H6K8E5-F1
#
_cell.length_a   1.000
_cell.length_b   1.000
_cell.length_c   1.000
_cell.angle_alpha   90.00
_cell.angle_beta   90.00
_cell.angle_gamma   90.00
#
_symmetry.space_group_name_H-M   'P 1'
#
loop_
_entity.id
_entity.type
_entity.pdbx_description
1 polymer ?
#
loop_
_entity_poly.entity_id
_entity_poly.type
_entity_poly.pdbx_seq_one_letter_code
_entity_poly.pdbx_strand_id
1 'polypeptide(L)'
;MEASNTYVIDGVEITSKPPRARRKGNVPRGRHDEVEEPPSPPESSEVDIASEVQELASESHEFGYLDHPADVIITGSGKHFCRALESIILAMFGYITDTSLVDARSRRSISAAGKSLNQLLFHVLVECLYMHNGHGFVARYVRVEGEVDVQRLLQGDEPAEVTVSLYGDIYDRALHTCGTEIKAITYHGLKTQITVGDQAVTLTDDPAEGTSPDALSHFLRCMGVDSLKTAEFKLFAHVDI
;
A
#
# COMPACT_ATOMS: atom_id res chain seq x y z
N MET A 1 20.51 -15.56 17.70
CA MET A 1 21.05 -15.77 16.34
C MET A 1 20.33 -14.79 15.45
N GLU A 2 20.94 -13.63 15.23
CA GLU A 2 20.39 -12.57 14.37
C GLU A 2 20.57 -13.00 12.91
N ALA A 3 19.47 -13.05 12.16
CA ALA A 3 19.52 -13.26 10.71
C ALA A 3 19.88 -11.92 10.06
N SER A 4 21.07 -11.87 9.45
CA SER A 4 21.54 -10.74 8.65
C SER A 4 20.78 -10.69 7.32
N ASN A 5 19.76 -9.82 7.21
CA ASN A 5 19.06 -9.56 5.95
C ASN A 5 19.82 -8.49 5.14
N THR A 6 20.81 -8.94 4.38
CA THR A 6 21.49 -8.15 3.35
C THR A 6 20.89 -8.48 1.99
N TYR A 7 20.57 -7.47 1.19
CA TYR A 7 20.08 -7.63 -0.18
C TYR A 7 21.01 -6.90 -1.16
N VAL A 8 21.17 -7.44 -2.37
CA VAL A 8 21.93 -6.79 -3.44
C VAL A 8 20.94 -6.27 -4.48
N ILE A 9 20.90 -4.96 -4.69
CA ILE A 9 20.12 -4.29 -5.73
C ILE A 9 21.09 -3.37 -6.49
N ASP A 10 21.09 -3.43 -7.83
CA ASP A 10 22.01 -2.68 -8.70
C ASP A 10 23.51 -2.84 -8.37
N GLY A 11 23.87 -4.02 -7.84
CA GLY A 11 25.25 -4.32 -7.42
C GLY A 11 25.65 -3.68 -6.10
N VAL A 12 24.72 -3.08 -5.36
CA VAL A 12 24.95 -2.48 -4.04
C VAL A 12 24.33 -3.34 -2.95
N GLU A 13 25.12 -3.73 -1.96
CA GLU A 13 24.65 -4.42 -0.75
C GLU A 13 23.95 -3.43 0.20
N ILE A 14 22.71 -3.73 0.54
CA ILE A 14 21.85 -2.91 1.40
C ILE A 14 21.44 -3.75 2.62
N THR A 15 21.57 -3.16 3.81
CA THR A 15 21.20 -3.75 5.10
C THR A 15 20.05 -3.00 5.76
N SER A 16 19.14 -3.73 6.40
CA SER A 16 18.01 -3.16 7.16
C SER A 16 18.47 -2.23 8.28
N LYS A 17 17.87 -1.04 8.40
CA LYS A 17 18.07 -0.14 9.56
C LYS A 17 17.08 -0.45 10.69
N PRO A 18 17.48 -0.26 11.96
CA PRO A 18 16.56 -0.38 13.09
C PRO A 18 15.53 0.76 13.11
N PRO A 19 14.33 0.55 13.69
CA PRO A 19 13.32 1.59 13.89
C PRO A 19 13.92 2.79 14.66
N ARG A 20 13.76 4.02 14.14
CA ARG A 20 14.30 5.23 14.79
C ARG A 20 13.49 5.61 16.03
N ALA A 21 14.19 6.03 17.09
CA ALA A 21 13.61 6.26 18.41
C ALA A 21 12.71 7.52 18.50
N ARG A 22 11.57 7.34 19.18
CA ARG A 22 10.57 8.35 19.59
C ARG A 22 11.19 9.57 20.28
N ARG A 23 10.86 10.79 19.82
CA ARG A 23 10.98 12.01 20.63
C ARG A 23 9.64 12.32 21.30
N LYS A 24 9.60 12.27 22.63
CA LYS A 24 8.46 12.72 23.43
C LYS A 24 8.50 14.25 23.55
N GLY A 25 7.62 14.94 22.83
CA GLY A 25 7.29 16.34 23.08
C GLY A 25 6.17 16.43 24.12
N ASN A 26 6.26 17.37 25.05
CA ASN A 26 5.22 17.64 26.05
C ASN A 26 4.48 18.92 25.63
N VAL A 27 3.14 18.90 25.53
CA VAL A 27 2.33 20.05 25.06
C VAL A 27 1.20 20.36 26.06
N PRO A 28 0.94 21.63 26.42
CA PRO A 28 -0.15 22.01 27.33
C PRO A 28 -1.48 22.17 26.58
N ARG A 29 -2.59 21.90 27.28
CA ARG A 29 -3.98 21.99 26.76
C ARG A 29 -4.43 23.44 26.60
N GLY A 30 -4.80 23.84 25.38
CA GLY A 30 -5.46 25.10 25.04
C GLY A 30 -6.91 24.90 24.58
N ARG A 31 -7.76 25.92 24.80
CA ARG A 31 -9.24 25.95 24.67
C ARG A 31 -9.78 25.62 23.27
N HIS A 32 -10.92 24.94 23.25
CA HIS A 32 -11.79 24.73 22.08
C HIS A 32 -12.64 25.99 21.84
N ASP A 33 -12.61 26.52 20.62
CA ASP A 33 -13.66 27.41 20.08
C ASP A 33 -14.64 26.55 19.26
N GLU A 34 -15.93 26.68 19.55
CA GLU A 34 -17.02 25.97 18.87
C GLU A 34 -17.19 26.51 17.44
N VAL A 35 -16.93 25.66 16.44
CA VAL A 35 -17.30 25.91 15.04
C VAL A 35 -18.53 25.04 14.75
N GLU A 36 -19.61 25.69 14.32
CA GLU A 36 -20.91 25.09 14.00
C GLU A 36 -20.74 24.08 12.83
N GLU A 37 -21.00 22.80 13.07
CA GLU A 37 -20.88 21.73 12.06
C GLU A 37 -21.99 21.85 11.00
N PRO A 38 -21.69 21.70 9.70
CA PRO A 38 -22.71 21.67 8.66
C PRO A 38 -23.58 20.40 8.80
N PRO A 39 -24.86 20.46 8.39
CA PRO A 39 -25.82 19.38 8.63
C PRO A 39 -25.42 18.09 7.91
N SER A 40 -25.48 16.99 8.65
CA SER A 40 -25.16 15.63 8.21
C SER A 40 -26.07 15.19 7.06
N PRO A 41 -25.52 14.59 5.98
CA PRO A 41 -26.33 13.97 4.93
C PRO A 41 -27.15 12.80 5.49
N PRO A 42 -28.26 12.41 4.83
CA PRO A 42 -29.22 11.44 5.36
C PRO A 42 -28.58 10.06 5.54
N GLU A 43 -28.96 9.38 6.63
CA GLU A 43 -28.52 8.05 7.06
C GLU A 43 -28.62 7.02 5.92
N SER A 44 -27.50 6.83 5.23
CA SER A 44 -27.23 5.63 4.46
C SER A 44 -26.92 4.51 5.45
N SER A 45 -27.67 3.40 5.39
CA SER A 45 -27.45 2.11 6.07
C SER A 45 -26.25 2.11 7.02
N GLU A 46 -26.49 2.13 8.34
CA GLU A 46 -25.43 2.08 9.35
C GLU A 46 -24.48 0.91 9.06
N VAL A 47 -23.38 1.22 8.36
CA VAL A 47 -22.26 0.30 8.19
C VAL A 47 -21.66 0.18 9.57
N ASP A 48 -21.66 -1.01 10.14
CA ASP A 48 -21.05 -1.26 11.44
C ASP A 48 -19.52 -1.25 11.27
N ILE A 49 -18.97 -0.04 11.20
CA ILE A 49 -17.53 0.21 11.07
C ILE A 49 -16.78 -0.48 12.21
N ALA A 50 -17.38 -0.58 13.40
CA ALA A 50 -16.73 -1.18 14.55
C ALA A 50 -16.50 -2.69 14.37
N SER A 51 -17.46 -3.44 13.83
CA SER A 51 -17.26 -4.86 13.53
C SER A 51 -16.28 -5.08 12.37
N GLU A 52 -16.38 -4.31 11.29
CA GLU A 52 -15.41 -4.38 10.18
C GLU A 52 -13.97 -4.10 10.65
N VAL A 53 -13.78 -3.10 11.52
CA VAL A 53 -12.48 -2.78 12.12
C VAL A 53 -11.97 -3.89 13.03
N GLN A 54 -12.85 -4.56 13.78
CA GLN A 54 -12.46 -5.68 14.62
C GLN A 54 -11.94 -6.86 13.79
N GLU A 55 -12.58 -7.14 12.65
CA GLU A 55 -12.10 -8.16 11.71
C GLU A 55 -10.75 -7.77 11.10
N LEU A 56 -10.62 -6.54 10.61
CA LEU A 56 -9.39 -6.02 10.02
C LEU A 56 -8.22 -6.02 11.01
N ALA A 57 -8.48 -5.74 12.29
CA ALA A 57 -7.45 -5.76 13.33
C ALA A 57 -6.88 -7.16 13.61
N SER A 58 -7.57 -8.22 13.17
CA SER A 58 -7.08 -9.60 13.28
C SER A 58 -6.17 -10.02 12.10
N GLU A 59 -6.11 -9.20 11.05
CA GLU A 59 -5.35 -9.50 9.85
C GLU A 59 -3.89 -9.03 9.96
N SER A 60 -2.98 -9.78 9.34
CA SER A 60 -1.56 -9.43 9.29
C SER A 60 -1.19 -8.85 7.94
N HIS A 61 -0.48 -7.73 7.94
CA HIS A 61 0.10 -7.11 6.75
C HIS A 61 1.61 -7.08 6.86
N GLU A 62 2.29 -7.36 5.76
CA GLU A 62 3.75 -7.32 5.68
C GLU A 62 4.17 -6.19 4.74
N PHE A 63 4.87 -5.21 5.26
CA PHE A 63 5.36 -4.09 4.49
C PHE A 63 6.69 -3.56 5.05
N GLY A 64 7.37 -2.74 4.27
CA GLY A 64 8.68 -2.22 4.64
C GLY A 64 9.14 -1.05 3.80
N TYR A 65 10.27 -0.47 4.20
CA TYR A 65 10.87 0.73 3.62
C TYR A 65 12.32 0.43 3.25
N LEU A 66 12.72 0.76 2.02
CA LEU A 66 14.10 0.66 1.55
C LEU A 66 14.63 2.07 1.27
N ASP A 67 15.88 2.31 1.65
CA ASP A 67 16.55 3.60 1.45
C ASP A 67 16.76 3.86 -0.06
N HIS A 68 16.45 5.07 -0.51
CA HIS A 68 16.88 5.65 -1.78
C HIS A 68 17.57 6.99 -1.49
N PRO A 69 18.60 7.43 -2.24
CA PRO A 69 19.41 8.60 -1.88
C PRO A 69 18.63 9.91 -1.68
N ALA A 70 17.51 10.09 -2.38
CA ALA A 70 16.67 11.29 -2.30
C ALA A 70 15.19 11.00 -1.96
N ASP A 71 14.81 9.73 -1.95
CA ASP A 71 13.41 9.29 -1.93
C ASP A 71 13.26 8.09 -0.98
N VAL A 72 12.15 7.36 -1.06
CA VAL A 72 12.00 6.07 -0.40
C VAL A 72 11.32 5.06 -1.31
N ILE A 73 11.69 3.79 -1.16
CA ILE A 73 10.95 2.69 -1.78
C ILE A 73 10.08 2.07 -0.69
N ILE A 74 8.77 2.15 -0.87
CA ILE A 74 7.81 1.43 -0.03
C ILE A 74 7.54 0.05 -0.63
N THR A 75 7.38 -0.95 0.23
CA THR A 75 7.14 -2.33 -0.17
C THR A 75 5.94 -2.91 0.57
N GLY A 76 5.20 -3.78 -0.08
CA GLY A 76 4.10 -4.53 0.54
C GLY A 76 4.03 -5.96 -0.01
N SER A 77 3.75 -6.92 0.87
CA SER A 77 3.74 -8.34 0.57
C SER A 77 2.41 -8.99 0.96
N GLY A 78 2.05 -10.08 0.28
CA GLY A 78 0.83 -10.81 0.59
C GLY A 78 0.68 -12.13 -0.17
N LYS A 79 -0.17 -13.01 0.37
CA LYS A 79 -0.51 -14.32 -0.22
C LYS A 79 -1.41 -14.24 -1.46
N HIS A 80 -1.83 -13.03 -1.82
CA HIS A 80 -2.55 -12.70 -3.03
C HIS A 80 -2.31 -11.22 -3.35
N PHE A 81 -2.55 -10.81 -4.60
CA PHE A 81 -2.26 -9.45 -5.06
C PHE A 81 -3.01 -8.39 -4.23
N CYS A 82 -4.30 -8.60 -3.92
CA CYS A 82 -5.06 -7.66 -3.09
C CYS A 82 -4.44 -7.46 -1.69
N ARG A 83 -3.91 -8.52 -1.05
CA ARG A 83 -3.25 -8.41 0.26
C ARG A 83 -1.96 -7.62 0.18
N ALA A 84 -1.21 -7.79 -0.90
CA ALA A 84 0.01 -7.02 -1.13
C ALA A 84 -0.31 -5.54 -1.41
N LEU A 85 -1.42 -5.25 -2.12
CA LEU A 85 -1.97 -3.90 -2.30
C LEU A 85 -2.34 -3.25 -0.98
N GLU A 86 -3.13 -3.92 -0.13
CA GLU A 86 -3.48 -3.42 1.20
C GLU A 86 -2.22 -3.11 2.02
N SER A 87 -1.23 -4.01 1.99
CA SER A 87 0.01 -3.86 2.75
C SER A 87 0.86 -2.67 2.28
N ILE A 88 1.00 -2.44 0.97
CA ILE A 88 1.77 -1.28 0.47
C ILE A 88 1.05 0.05 0.70
N ILE A 89 -0.29 0.06 0.70
CA ILE A 89 -1.09 1.25 1.08
C ILE A 89 -0.86 1.57 2.56
N LEU A 90 -0.87 0.55 3.43
CA LEU A 90 -0.54 0.71 4.85
C LEU A 90 0.89 1.20 5.04
N ALA A 91 1.84 0.72 4.22
CA ALA A 91 3.21 1.23 4.21
C ALA A 91 3.26 2.75 3.92
N MET A 92 2.51 3.19 2.90
CA MET A 92 2.43 4.60 2.51
C MET A 92 1.90 5.47 3.65
N PHE A 93 0.75 5.13 4.24
CA PHE A 93 0.20 5.88 5.37
C PHE A 93 1.08 5.81 6.62
N GLY A 94 1.72 4.65 6.88
CA GLY A 94 2.69 4.47 7.95
C GLY A 94 3.95 5.32 7.80
N TYR A 95 4.30 5.71 6.58
CA TYR A 95 5.41 6.63 6.32
C TYR A 95 5.03 8.09 6.59
N ILE A 96 3.76 8.43 6.33
CA ILE A 96 3.17 9.74 6.58
C ILE A 96 2.98 9.99 8.09
N THR A 97 2.52 8.99 8.84
CA THR A 97 2.28 9.09 10.29
C THR A 97 2.23 7.73 10.99
N ASP A 98 2.37 7.71 12.31
CA ASP A 98 2.15 6.53 13.14
C ASP A 98 0.65 6.16 13.12
N THR A 99 0.29 5.22 12.25
CA THR A 99 -1.09 4.75 12.07
C THR A 99 -1.68 4.07 13.30
N SER A 100 -0.88 3.72 14.31
CA SER A 100 -1.41 3.21 15.58
C SER A 100 -2.16 4.25 16.40
N LEU A 101 -1.90 5.54 16.13
CA LEU A 101 -2.56 6.69 16.75
C LEU A 101 -3.83 7.12 16.02
N VAL A 102 -4.02 6.65 14.79
CA VAL A 102 -5.20 6.94 13.96
C VAL A 102 -6.40 6.16 14.50
N ASP A 103 -7.52 6.85 14.65
CA ASP A 103 -8.78 6.25 15.09
C ASP A 103 -9.59 5.78 13.88
N ALA A 104 -9.90 4.49 13.80
CA ALA A 104 -10.59 3.90 12.65
C ALA A 104 -12.12 4.07 12.72
N ARG A 105 -12.58 5.31 12.97
CA ARG A 105 -14.01 5.64 13.16
C ARG A 105 -14.73 6.05 11.88
N SER A 106 -14.03 6.22 10.77
CA SER A 106 -14.59 6.60 9.49
C SER A 106 -14.08 5.72 8.37
N ARG A 107 -14.93 5.46 7.38
CA ARG A 107 -14.59 4.72 6.16
C ARG A 107 -14.65 5.66 4.95
N ARG A 108 -13.62 5.63 4.12
CA ARG A 108 -13.60 6.26 2.78
C ARG A 108 -13.32 5.19 1.74
N SER A 109 -13.87 5.34 0.55
CA SER A 109 -13.60 4.42 -0.56
C SER A 109 -12.96 5.17 -1.70
N ILE A 110 -11.97 4.55 -2.32
CA ILE A 110 -11.38 4.97 -3.59
C ILE A 110 -11.62 3.88 -4.63
N SER A 111 -11.63 4.24 -5.90
CA SER A 111 -11.72 3.30 -7.00
C SER A 111 -10.63 3.59 -8.02
N ALA A 112 -9.99 2.54 -8.54
CA ALA A 112 -8.92 2.66 -9.52
C ALA A 112 -9.00 1.51 -10.53
N ALA A 113 -8.61 1.78 -11.77
CA ALA A 113 -8.56 0.78 -12.83
C ALA A 113 -7.19 0.76 -13.51
N GLY A 114 -6.73 -0.40 -13.96
CA GLY A 114 -5.43 -0.56 -14.61
C GLY A 114 -5.43 -1.70 -15.62
N LYS A 115 -4.63 -1.55 -16.68
CA LYS A 115 -4.44 -2.57 -17.73
C LYS A 115 -3.30 -3.54 -17.42
N SER A 116 -2.50 -3.24 -16.39
CA SER A 116 -1.42 -4.09 -15.86
C SER A 116 -1.42 -4.01 -14.34
N LEU A 117 -0.77 -4.97 -13.67
CA LEU A 117 -0.64 -4.96 -12.21
C LEU A 117 0.08 -3.71 -11.70
N ASN A 118 1.12 -3.28 -12.42
CA ASN A 118 1.87 -2.07 -12.10
C ASN A 118 1.02 -0.81 -12.28
N GLN A 119 0.29 -0.70 -13.40
CA GLN A 119 -0.61 0.44 -13.60
C GLN A 119 -1.71 0.51 -12.54
N LEU A 120 -2.29 -0.64 -12.17
CA LEU A 120 -3.30 -0.72 -11.13
C LEU A 120 -2.74 -0.30 -9.76
N LEU A 121 -1.56 -0.81 -9.39
CA LEU A 121 -0.82 -0.41 -8.19
C LEU A 121 -0.58 1.11 -8.17
N PHE A 122 -0.09 1.66 -9.28
CA PHE A 122 0.19 3.10 -9.41
C PHE A 122 -1.07 3.92 -9.17
N HIS A 123 -2.16 3.62 -9.87
CA HIS A 123 -3.41 4.37 -9.72
C HIS A 123 -4.00 4.25 -8.31
N VAL A 124 -3.95 3.07 -7.68
CA VAL A 124 -4.41 2.89 -6.30
C VAL A 124 -3.63 3.77 -5.33
N LEU A 125 -2.29 3.78 -5.42
CA LEU A 125 -1.46 4.62 -4.53
C LEU A 125 -1.67 6.11 -4.78
N VAL A 126 -1.86 6.53 -6.04
CA VAL A 126 -2.18 7.92 -6.39
C VAL A 126 -3.51 8.35 -5.79
N GLU A 127 -4.55 7.52 -5.88
CA GLU A 127 -5.86 7.82 -5.27
C GLU A 127 -5.77 7.87 -3.73
N CYS A 128 -5.01 6.97 -3.10
CA CYS A 128 -4.76 7.04 -1.66
C CYS A 128 -4.01 8.33 -1.27
N LEU A 129 -3.01 8.74 -2.04
CA LEU A 129 -2.25 9.96 -1.80
C LEU A 129 -3.12 11.20 -2.04
N TYR A 130 -3.98 11.18 -3.06
CA TYR A 130 -4.98 12.23 -3.28
C TYR A 130 -5.96 12.33 -2.11
N MET A 131 -6.43 11.20 -1.58
CA MET A 131 -7.29 11.15 -0.40
C MET A 131 -6.60 11.78 0.82
N HIS A 132 -5.30 11.55 0.98
CA HIS A 132 -4.50 12.21 2.03
C HIS A 132 -4.35 13.72 1.78
N ASN A 133 -3.83 14.12 0.62
CA ASN A 133 -3.47 15.52 0.35
C ASN A 133 -4.69 16.42 0.17
N GLY A 134 -5.77 15.91 -0.42
CA GLY A 134 -6.99 16.65 -0.70
C GLY A 134 -7.98 16.66 0.46
N HIS A 135 -8.07 15.57 1.24
CA HIS A 135 -9.06 15.44 2.30
C HIS A 135 -8.46 15.31 3.71
N GLY A 136 -7.13 15.25 3.84
CA GLY A 136 -6.46 15.05 5.11
C GLY A 136 -6.70 13.67 5.72
N PHE A 137 -7.25 12.71 4.98
CA PHE A 137 -7.59 11.40 5.54
C PHE A 137 -6.33 10.53 5.69
N VAL A 138 -6.25 9.77 6.77
CA VAL A 138 -5.18 8.80 7.00
C VAL A 138 -5.81 7.46 7.34
N ALA A 139 -5.40 6.40 6.64
CA ALA A 139 -5.91 5.06 6.90
C ALA A 139 -5.06 4.33 7.94
N ARG A 140 -5.73 3.70 8.91
CA ARG A 140 -5.16 2.71 9.82
C ARG A 140 -5.36 1.28 9.33
N TYR A 141 -6.52 0.99 8.75
CA TYR A 141 -6.82 -0.29 8.12
C TYR A 141 -7.26 -0.07 6.69
N VAL A 142 -7.01 -1.07 5.84
CA VAL A 142 -7.29 -1.03 4.41
C VAL A 142 -7.89 -2.36 3.99
N ARG A 143 -8.95 -2.30 3.21
CA ARG A 143 -9.60 -3.46 2.57
C ARG A 143 -9.71 -3.21 1.08
N VAL A 144 -9.18 -4.12 0.26
CA VAL A 144 -9.52 -4.17 -1.16
C VAL A 144 -10.83 -4.97 -1.29
N GLU A 145 -11.83 -4.37 -1.92
CA GLU A 145 -13.13 -4.98 -2.12
C GLU A 145 -13.08 -5.95 -3.31
N GLY A 146 -13.52 -7.18 -3.10
CA GLY A 146 -13.51 -8.23 -4.12
C GLY A 146 -12.12 -8.79 -4.42
N GLU A 147 -11.97 -9.38 -5.61
CA GLU A 147 -10.73 -10.00 -6.07
C GLU A 147 -10.31 -9.46 -7.44
N VAL A 148 -9.00 -9.41 -7.67
CA VAL A 148 -8.41 -9.08 -8.97
C VAL A 148 -8.08 -10.38 -9.69
N ASP A 149 -8.61 -10.57 -10.90
CA ASP A 149 -8.20 -11.66 -11.78
C ASP A 149 -6.81 -11.37 -12.36
N VAL A 150 -5.79 -11.72 -11.58
CA VAL A 150 -4.38 -11.55 -11.94
C VAL A 150 -4.06 -12.25 -13.26
N GLN A 151 -4.65 -13.42 -13.51
CA GLN A 151 -4.35 -14.19 -14.71
C GLN A 151 -4.79 -13.44 -15.98
N ARG A 152 -6.03 -12.93 -15.99
CA ARG A 152 -6.54 -12.11 -17.11
C ARG A 152 -5.71 -10.85 -17.31
N LEU A 153 -5.31 -10.21 -16.22
CA LEU A 153 -4.51 -8.99 -16.30
C LEU A 153 -3.11 -9.24 -16.85
N LEU A 154 -2.50 -10.40 -16.55
CA LEU A 154 -1.23 -10.82 -17.13
C LEU A 154 -1.33 -11.23 -18.61
N GLN A 155 -2.51 -11.70 -19.05
CA GLN A 155 -2.78 -12.04 -20.45
C GLN A 155 -3.11 -10.82 -21.31
N GLY A 156 -3.43 -9.68 -20.68
CA GLY A 156 -3.78 -8.44 -21.37
C GLY A 156 -5.21 -8.44 -21.93
N ASP A 157 -6.10 -9.25 -21.36
CA ASP A 157 -7.48 -9.40 -21.85
C ASP A 157 -8.33 -8.15 -21.61
N GLU A 158 -8.54 -7.78 -20.34
CA GLU A 158 -9.37 -6.67 -19.91
C GLU A 158 -8.71 -5.91 -18.75
N PRO A 159 -8.93 -4.58 -18.63
CA PRO A 159 -8.48 -3.84 -17.46
C PRO A 159 -9.17 -4.36 -16.20
N ALA A 160 -8.42 -4.41 -15.10
CA ALA A 160 -8.97 -4.67 -13.79
C ALA A 160 -9.39 -3.35 -13.12
N GLU A 161 -10.49 -3.38 -12.38
CA GLU A 161 -10.95 -2.29 -11.53
C GLU A 161 -11.02 -2.80 -10.08
N VAL A 162 -10.60 -1.96 -9.14
CA VAL A 162 -10.65 -2.26 -7.70
C VAL A 162 -11.30 -1.10 -6.97
N THR A 163 -12.09 -1.43 -5.96
CA THR A 163 -12.50 -0.48 -4.93
C THR A 163 -11.71 -0.79 -3.67
N VAL A 164 -11.18 0.24 -3.00
CA VAL A 164 -10.42 0.10 -1.76
C VAL A 164 -11.09 0.92 -0.68
N SER A 165 -11.45 0.27 0.43
CA SER A 165 -11.94 0.91 1.64
C SER A 165 -10.79 1.22 2.59
N LEU A 166 -10.73 2.47 3.01
CA LEU A 166 -9.76 3.04 3.93
C LEU A 166 -10.47 3.36 5.25
N TYR A 167 -9.98 2.81 6.35
CA TYR A 167 -10.56 2.98 7.68
C TYR A 167 -9.62 3.79 8.54
N GLY A 168 -10.08 4.92 9.05
CA GLY A 168 -9.23 5.89 9.73
C GLY A 168 -9.98 7.17 10.07
N ASP A 169 -9.24 8.27 10.18
CA ASP A 169 -9.78 9.58 10.49
C ASP A 169 -9.02 10.71 9.77
N ILE A 170 -9.38 11.95 10.09
CA ILE A 170 -8.74 13.15 9.55
C ILE A 170 -7.47 13.44 10.35
N TYR A 171 -6.39 13.68 9.63
CA TYR A 171 -5.10 13.98 10.20
C TYR A 171 -5.14 15.24 11.08
N ASP A 172 -4.95 15.05 12.38
CA ASP A 172 -4.74 16.11 13.35
C ASP A 172 -3.30 16.09 13.86
N ARG A 173 -2.58 17.22 13.75
CA ARG A 173 -1.20 17.39 14.23
C ARG A 173 -1.06 17.29 15.75
N ALA A 174 -2.15 17.45 16.51
CA ALA A 174 -2.16 17.29 17.96
C ALA A 174 -2.29 15.82 18.39
N LEU A 175 -2.92 14.98 17.56
CA LEU A 175 -3.20 13.57 17.88
C LEU A 175 -2.22 12.62 17.18
N HIS A 176 -1.82 12.95 15.95
CA HIS A 176 -0.97 12.13 15.10
C HIS A 176 0.45 12.66 15.04
N THR A 177 1.42 11.76 14.90
CA THR A 177 2.82 12.16 14.71
C THR A 177 3.03 12.74 13.33
N CYS A 178 3.79 13.82 13.21
CA CYS A 178 4.28 14.26 11.90
C CYS A 178 5.40 13.32 11.43
N GLY A 179 5.10 12.44 10.48
CA GLY A 179 6.09 11.65 9.76
C GLY A 179 6.68 12.44 8.59
N THR A 180 6.84 11.78 7.44
CA THR A 180 7.39 12.39 6.23
C THR A 180 6.29 12.54 5.18
N GLU A 181 6.20 13.73 4.59
CA GLU A 181 5.28 13.98 3.48
C GLU A 181 5.71 13.16 2.26
N ILE A 182 4.74 12.57 1.57
CA ILE A 182 4.95 11.97 0.26
C ILE A 182 4.37 12.94 -0.77
N LYS A 183 5.18 13.42 -1.70
CA LYS A 183 4.79 14.38 -2.73
C LYS A 183 4.18 13.70 -3.94
N ALA A 184 4.75 12.57 -4.36
CA ALA A 184 4.31 11.87 -5.55
C ALA A 184 4.63 10.37 -5.51
N ILE A 185 3.76 9.58 -6.15
CA ILE A 185 4.06 8.20 -6.54
C ILE A 185 4.69 8.26 -7.93
N THR A 186 5.76 7.49 -8.16
CA THR A 186 6.48 7.51 -9.44
C THR A 186 6.38 6.16 -10.16
N TYR A 187 6.42 6.19 -11.51
CA TYR A 187 6.54 4.97 -12.32
C TYR A 187 7.94 4.37 -12.25
N HIS A 188 8.96 5.18 -11.98
CA HIS A 188 10.32 4.69 -11.85
C HIS A 188 10.42 3.74 -10.65
N GLY A 189 11.08 2.59 -10.80
CA GLY A 189 11.20 1.61 -9.71
C GLY A 189 9.89 0.93 -9.29
N LEU A 190 8.78 1.15 -9.99
CA LEU A 190 7.52 0.45 -9.74
C LEU A 190 7.62 -1.01 -10.23
N LYS A 191 7.44 -1.95 -9.30
CA LYS A 191 7.64 -3.39 -9.57
C LYS A 191 6.61 -4.25 -8.87
N THR A 192 6.16 -5.29 -9.55
CA THR A 192 5.35 -6.38 -8.98
C THR A 192 6.11 -7.69 -9.14
N GLN A 193 6.51 -8.29 -8.02
CA GLN A 193 7.13 -9.61 -8.00
C GLN A 193 6.08 -10.66 -7.64
N ILE A 194 6.05 -11.75 -8.41
CA ILE A 194 5.17 -12.90 -8.22
C ILE A 194 6.07 -14.13 -8.00
N THR A 195 5.87 -14.82 -6.88
CA THR A 195 6.63 -16.02 -6.51
C THR A 195 5.69 -17.20 -6.38
N VAL A 196 6.02 -18.32 -7.02
CA VAL A 196 5.29 -19.59 -6.90
C VAL A 196 6.29 -20.72 -6.74
N GLY A 197 6.31 -21.34 -5.56
CA GLY A 197 7.34 -22.31 -5.20
C GLY A 197 8.72 -21.67 -5.34
N ASP A 198 9.61 -22.31 -6.12
CA ASP A 198 10.97 -21.84 -6.35
C ASP A 198 11.10 -20.88 -7.55
N GLN A 199 9.99 -20.57 -8.25
CA GLN A 199 10.00 -19.66 -9.39
C GLN A 199 9.52 -18.27 -9.01
N ALA A 200 10.22 -17.25 -9.48
CA ALA A 200 9.80 -15.87 -9.34
C ALA A 200 9.88 -15.13 -10.68
N VAL A 201 8.90 -14.26 -10.93
CA VAL A 201 8.91 -13.30 -12.03
C VAL A 201 8.75 -11.91 -11.45
N THR A 202 9.52 -10.95 -11.95
CA THR A 202 9.36 -9.53 -11.62
C THR A 202 8.79 -8.83 -12.83
N LEU A 203 7.73 -8.06 -12.62
CA LEU A 203 7.04 -7.25 -13.62
C LEU A 203 7.43 -5.79 -13.41
N THR A 204 8.02 -5.17 -14.42
CA THR A 204 8.35 -3.75 -14.40
C THR A 204 8.10 -3.12 -15.75
N ASP A 205 7.60 -1.89 -15.73
CA ASP A 205 7.42 -1.06 -16.92
C ASP A 205 8.67 -0.21 -17.22
N ASP A 206 9.74 -0.34 -16.40
CA ASP A 206 11.01 0.33 -16.64
C ASP A 206 11.71 -0.29 -17.85
N PRO A 207 11.98 0.47 -18.93
CA PRO A 207 12.62 -0.08 -20.13
C PRO A 207 14.07 -0.55 -19.91
N ALA A 208 14.75 -0.11 -18.83
CA ALA A 208 16.11 -0.54 -18.50
C ALA A 208 16.15 -1.88 -17.74
N GLU A 209 15.11 -2.16 -16.94
CA GLU A 209 14.99 -3.39 -16.15
C GLU A 209 13.93 -4.36 -16.68
N GLY A 210 13.27 -3.99 -17.78
CA GLY A 210 12.05 -4.58 -18.31
C GLY A 210 12.06 -6.11 -18.28
N THR A 211 10.98 -6.67 -17.75
CA THR A 211 10.74 -8.11 -17.83
C THR A 211 10.79 -8.52 -19.29
N SER A 212 11.68 -9.44 -19.66
CA SER A 212 11.67 -9.92 -21.04
C SER A 212 10.28 -10.53 -21.30
N PRO A 213 9.62 -10.20 -22.42
CA PRO A 213 8.33 -10.80 -22.78
C PRO A 213 8.37 -12.33 -22.76
N ASP A 214 9.55 -12.88 -23.04
CA ASP A 214 9.87 -14.30 -22.97
C ASP A 214 9.86 -14.85 -21.54
N ALA A 215 10.34 -14.10 -20.54
CA ALA A 215 10.33 -14.52 -19.14
C ALA A 215 8.92 -14.63 -18.57
N LEU A 216 8.05 -13.64 -18.84
CA LEU A 216 6.64 -13.72 -18.42
C LEU A 216 5.90 -14.86 -19.14
N SER A 217 6.11 -14.98 -20.46
CA SER A 217 5.51 -16.06 -21.24
C SER A 217 5.99 -17.43 -20.78
N HIS A 218 7.27 -17.58 -20.45
CA HIS A 218 7.83 -18.80 -19.90
C HIS A 218 7.26 -19.10 -18.52
N PHE A 219 7.22 -18.11 -17.62
CA PHE A 219 6.63 -18.23 -16.30
C PHE A 219 5.17 -18.73 -16.39
N LEU A 220 4.34 -18.07 -17.20
CA LEU A 220 2.93 -18.45 -17.39
C LEU A 220 2.76 -19.84 -18.02
N ARG A 221 3.70 -20.32 -18.86
CA ARG A 221 3.67 -21.68 -19.43
C ARG A 221 4.11 -22.76 -18.44
N CYS A 222 5.08 -22.45 -17.59
CA CYS A 222 5.54 -23.36 -16.54
C CYS A 222 4.50 -23.53 -15.44
N MET A 223 3.66 -22.51 -15.25
CA MET A 223 2.60 -22.48 -14.25
C MET A 223 1.30 -23.04 -14.82
N GLY A 224 0.70 -24.02 -14.15
CA GLY A 224 -0.70 -24.39 -14.40
C GLY A 224 -1.66 -23.28 -13.95
N VAL A 225 -2.91 -23.31 -14.44
CA VAL A 225 -3.97 -22.32 -14.13
C VAL A 225 -4.18 -22.13 -12.61
N ASP A 226 -4.03 -23.21 -11.83
CA ASP A 226 -4.21 -23.15 -10.36
C ASP A 226 -2.98 -22.64 -9.59
N SER A 227 -1.83 -22.45 -10.24
CA SER A 227 -0.56 -22.13 -9.54
C SER A 227 -0.56 -20.72 -8.93
N LEU A 228 -1.39 -19.82 -9.47
CA LEU A 228 -1.56 -18.47 -8.92
C LEU A 228 -2.30 -18.46 -7.57
N LYS A 229 -3.03 -19.53 -7.22
CA LYS A 229 -3.68 -19.66 -5.90
C LYS A 229 -2.69 -19.82 -4.75
N THR A 230 -1.48 -20.27 -5.07
CA THR A 230 -0.37 -20.44 -4.12
C THR A 230 0.70 -19.37 -4.30
N ALA A 231 0.41 -18.31 -5.07
CA ALA A 231 1.39 -17.27 -5.37
C ALA A 231 1.54 -16.28 -4.21
N GLU A 232 2.77 -15.88 -3.98
CA GLU A 232 3.12 -14.76 -3.11
C GLU A 232 3.45 -13.55 -3.97
N PHE A 233 2.97 -12.39 -3.53
CA PHE A 233 3.14 -11.13 -4.21
C PHE A 233 3.98 -10.20 -3.35
N LYS A 234 4.89 -9.47 -3.99
CA LYS A 234 5.64 -8.37 -3.38
C LYS A 234 5.65 -7.17 -4.32
N LEU A 235 5.14 -6.06 -3.82
CA LEU A 235 5.00 -4.81 -4.54
C LEU A 235 6.08 -3.84 -4.08
N PHE A 236 6.57 -3.04 -5.01
CA PHE A 236 7.56 -1.99 -4.76
C PHE A 236 7.08 -0.72 -5.45
N ALA A 237 7.07 0.38 -4.71
CA ALA A 237 6.78 1.70 -5.25
C ALA A 237 7.82 2.70 -4.77
N HIS A 238 8.40 3.43 -5.71
CA HIS A 238 9.29 4.54 -5.42
C HIS A 238 8.45 5.82 -5.26
N VAL A 239 8.63 6.50 -4.13
CA VAL A 239 7.84 7.69 -3.77
C VAL A 239 8.74 8.87 -3.45
N ASP A 240 8.40 10.02 -4.04
CA ASP A 240 9.08 11.30 -3.85
C ASP A 240 8.64 11.90 -2.51
N ILE A 241 9.60 12.35 -1.69
CA ILE A 241 9.40 12.86 -0.32
C ILE A 241 9.88 14.30 -0.17
#